data_AF-A0A6C0LFG1-F1
#
_entry.id   AF-A0A6C0LFG1-F1
#
_cell.length_a   1.000
_cell.length_b   1.000
_cell.length_c   1.000
_cell.angle_alpha   90.00
_cell.angle_beta   90.00
_cell.angle_gamma   90.00
#
_symmetry.space_group_name_H-M   'P 1'
#
loop_
_entity.id
_entity.type
_entity.pdbx_description
1 polymer ?
#
loop_
_entity_poly.entity_id
_entity_poly.type
_entity_poly.pdbx_seq_one_letter_code
_entity_poly.pdbx_strand_id
1 'polypeptide(L)'
;MNEDLLKIFGIIAVVLFLLYVGTNSWKLHMNMQKNIMEGLTNNGSNGIGGSAGTYATSVQEQATVLQDSLLIKKYKTDYENVIINMEEYLGLVMLETALQFSPTSGLSPENLAILTNLNTMNAAKQSLNSVMTVVDQHA
;
A
#
# COMPACT_ATOMS: atom_id res chain seq x y z
N MET A 1 66.65 -18.59 -12.81
CA MET A 1 65.49 -18.88 -13.68
C MET A 1 64.19 -18.86 -12.86
N ASN A 2 63.96 -17.86 -12.00
CA ASN A 2 62.79 -17.82 -11.09
C ASN A 2 61.83 -16.65 -11.32
N GLU A 3 62.24 -15.59 -12.01
CA GLU A 3 61.38 -14.41 -12.22
C GLU A 3 60.39 -14.61 -13.38
N ASP A 4 60.84 -15.24 -14.46
CA ASP A 4 59.98 -15.50 -15.63
C ASP A 4 58.92 -16.58 -15.35
N LEU A 5 59.26 -17.57 -14.50
CA LEU A 5 58.30 -18.58 -14.04
C LEU A 5 57.26 -18.01 -13.06
N LEU A 6 57.60 -16.99 -12.26
CA LEU A 6 56.64 -16.36 -11.35
C LEU A 6 55.68 -15.43 -12.12
N LYS A 7 56.19 -14.72 -13.12
CA LYS A 7 55.35 -13.90 -14.04
C LYS A 7 54.38 -14.75 -14.84
N ILE A 8 54.79 -15.92 -15.37
CA ILE A 8 53.89 -16.79 -16.14
C ILE A 8 52.77 -17.37 -15.26
N PHE A 9 53.09 -17.80 -14.02
CA PHE A 9 52.08 -18.29 -13.07
C PHE A 9 51.12 -17.17 -12.63
N GLY A 10 51.62 -15.95 -12.43
CA GLY A 10 50.80 -14.79 -12.10
C GLY A 10 49.77 -14.45 -13.19
N ILE A 11 50.19 -14.47 -14.45
CA ILE A 11 49.28 -14.22 -15.59
C ILE A 11 48.21 -15.32 -15.67
N ILE A 12 48.59 -16.58 -15.50
CA ILE A 12 47.64 -17.71 -15.50
C ILE A 12 46.60 -17.57 -14.38
N ALA A 13 47.03 -17.19 -13.18
CA ALA A 13 46.12 -16.97 -12.04
C ALA A 13 45.12 -15.83 -12.31
N VAL A 14 45.56 -14.74 -12.93
CA VAL A 14 44.69 -13.59 -13.29
C VAL A 14 43.69 -13.99 -14.37
N VAL A 15 44.11 -14.75 -15.39
CA VAL A 15 43.21 -15.24 -16.45
C VAL A 15 42.15 -16.19 -15.89
N LEU A 16 42.52 -17.11 -14.99
CA LEU A 16 41.57 -18.00 -14.33
C LEU A 16 40.59 -17.23 -13.43
N PHE A 17 41.06 -16.20 -12.73
CA PHE A 17 40.20 -15.34 -11.91
C PHE A 17 39.17 -14.58 -12.75
N LEU A 18 39.56 -14.04 -13.92
CA LEU A 18 38.64 -13.35 -14.82
C LEU A 18 37.57 -14.29 -15.41
N LEU A 19 37.95 -15.53 -15.76
CA LEU A 19 36.97 -16.55 -16.22
C LEU A 19 36.00 -16.96 -15.11
N TYR A 20 36.48 -17.07 -13.87
CA TYR A 20 35.65 -17.36 -12.71
C TYR A 20 34.62 -16.25 -12.46
N VAL A 21 35.05 -14.98 -12.48
CA VAL A 21 34.14 -13.84 -12.28
C VAL A 21 33.14 -13.71 -13.44
N GLY A 22 33.56 -13.92 -14.69
CA GLY A 22 32.67 -13.84 -15.86
C GLY A 22 31.57 -14.90 -15.84
N THR A 23 31.92 -16.16 -15.58
CA THR A 23 30.95 -17.26 -15.49
C THR A 23 30.00 -17.12 -14.29
N ASN A 24 30.51 -16.67 -13.14
CA ASN A 24 29.70 -16.48 -11.95
C ASN A 24 28.76 -15.24 -12.06
N SER A 25 29.18 -14.21 -12.79
CA SER A 25 28.36 -13.01 -13.06
C SER A 25 27.18 -13.31 -13.99
N TRP A 26 27.36 -14.17 -15.01
CA TRP A 26 26.25 -14.59 -15.86
C TRP A 26 25.20 -15.41 -15.13
N LYS A 27 25.59 -16.27 -14.19
CA LYS A 27 24.66 -17.04 -13.35
C LYS A 27 23.78 -16.14 -12.47
N LEU A 28 24.33 -15.04 -11.97
CA LEU A 28 23.60 -14.07 -11.15
C LEU A 28 22.55 -13.30 -11.96
N HIS A 29 22.90 -12.87 -13.19
CA HIS A 29 21.96 -12.15 -14.06
C HIS A 29 20.82 -13.07 -14.56
N MET A 30 21.13 -14.34 -14.86
CA MET A 30 20.12 -15.34 -15.23
C MET A 30 19.15 -15.65 -14.09
N ASN A 31 19.62 -15.75 -12.84
CA ASN A 31 18.73 -16.01 -11.70
C ASN A 31 17.79 -14.84 -11.38
N MET A 32 18.25 -13.60 -11.54
CA MET A 32 17.36 -12.43 -11.37
C MET A 32 16.28 -12.35 -12.46
N GLN A 33 16.62 -12.63 -13.71
CA GLN A 33 15.62 -12.68 -14.79
C GLN A 33 14.66 -13.86 -14.65
N LYS A 34 15.15 -15.01 -14.18
CA LYS A 34 14.31 -16.21 -13.98
C LYS A 34 13.27 -16.02 -12.89
N ASN A 35 13.61 -15.36 -11.78
CA ASN A 35 12.67 -15.05 -10.70
C ASN A 35 11.58 -14.04 -11.10
N ILE A 36 11.86 -13.15 -12.06
CA ILE A 36 10.87 -12.19 -12.60
C ILE A 36 10.03 -12.84 -13.71
N MET A 37 10.61 -13.75 -14.50
CA MET A 37 9.94 -14.41 -15.63
C MET A 37 9.08 -15.62 -15.23
N GLU A 38 9.43 -16.34 -14.16
CA GLU A 38 8.59 -17.42 -13.60
C GLU A 38 7.26 -16.90 -13.02
N GLY A 39 7.14 -15.59 -12.74
CA GLY A 39 5.89 -14.95 -12.35
C GLY A 39 4.89 -14.69 -13.50
N LEU A 40 5.33 -14.70 -14.76
CA LEU A 40 4.48 -14.45 -15.94
C LEU A 40 4.12 -15.71 -16.74
N THR A 41 4.74 -16.86 -16.48
CA THR A 41 4.55 -18.09 -17.27
C THR A 41 4.07 -19.27 -16.43
N ASN A 42 2.97 -19.09 -15.68
CA ASN A 42 2.17 -20.26 -15.31
C ASN A 42 1.07 -20.48 -16.35
N ASN A 43 1.45 -21.22 -17.39
CA ASN A 43 0.55 -21.76 -18.41
C ASN A 43 -0.24 -22.93 -17.81
N GLY A 44 -1.22 -22.61 -16.97
CA GLY A 44 -2.20 -23.54 -16.43
C GLY A 44 -3.58 -22.91 -16.57
N SER A 45 -4.58 -23.71 -16.95
CA SER A 45 -5.99 -23.32 -17.03
C SER A 45 -6.49 -22.81 -15.67
N ASN A 46 -6.17 -21.57 -15.36
CA ASN A 46 -6.54 -20.92 -14.12
C ASN A 46 -8.02 -20.55 -14.22
N GLY A 47 -8.86 -21.25 -13.45
CA GLY A 47 -10.24 -20.84 -13.23
C GLY A 47 -10.30 -19.40 -12.66
N ILE A 48 -11.52 -18.88 -12.48
CA ILE A 48 -11.80 -17.49 -12.08
C ILE A 48 -11.02 -17.00 -10.84
N GLY A 49 -10.48 -17.89 -9.99
CA GLY A 49 -9.64 -17.56 -8.84
C GLY A 49 -8.12 -17.73 -8.99
N GLY A 50 -7.61 -18.24 -10.13
CA GLY A 50 -6.19 -18.59 -10.26
C GLY A 50 -5.22 -17.40 -10.30
N SER A 51 -5.71 -16.19 -10.56
CA SER A 51 -4.95 -14.94 -10.44
C SER A 51 -5.22 -14.16 -9.15
N ALA A 52 -6.11 -14.65 -8.27
CA ALA A 52 -6.49 -13.94 -7.04
C ALA A 52 -5.32 -13.81 -6.05
N GLY A 53 -4.44 -14.82 -5.98
CA GLY A 53 -3.24 -14.77 -5.15
C GLY A 53 -2.26 -13.68 -5.62
N THR A 54 -1.99 -13.61 -6.92
CA THR A 54 -1.13 -12.57 -7.50
C THR A 54 -1.71 -11.17 -7.32
N TYR A 55 -3.03 -11.02 -7.47
CA TYR A 55 -3.73 -9.76 -7.22
C TYR A 55 -3.70 -9.36 -5.73
N ALA A 56 -3.90 -10.32 -4.81
CA ALA A 56 -3.78 -10.04 -3.38
C ALA A 56 -2.38 -9.56 -3.00
N THR A 57 -1.33 -10.16 -3.58
CA THR A 57 0.05 -9.70 -3.38
C THR A 57 0.26 -8.28 -3.90
N SER A 58 -0.23 -7.94 -5.09
CA SER A 58 -0.08 -6.57 -5.62
C SER A 58 -0.84 -5.52 -4.82
N VAL A 59 -1.99 -5.87 -4.25
CA VAL A 59 -2.73 -5.01 -3.32
C VAL A 59 -1.94 -4.82 -2.02
N GLN A 60 -1.36 -5.88 -1.47
CA GLN A 60 -0.52 -5.82 -0.26
C GLN A 60 0.74 -4.95 -0.47
N GLU A 61 1.38 -5.06 -1.64
CA GLU A 61 2.52 -4.25 -2.02
C GLU A 61 2.16 -2.76 -2.06
N GLN A 62 1.04 -2.40 -2.72
CA GLN A 62 0.58 -1.02 -2.74
C GLN A 62 0.18 -0.50 -1.34
N ALA A 63 -0.44 -1.34 -0.52
CA ALA A 63 -0.75 -0.98 0.86
C ALA A 63 0.51 -0.67 1.69
N THR A 64 1.57 -1.46 1.49
CA THR A 64 2.87 -1.25 2.17
C THR A 64 3.53 0.06 1.71
N VAL A 65 3.57 0.31 0.40
CA VAL A 65 4.10 1.57 -0.16
C VAL A 65 3.32 2.77 0.36
N LEU A 66 1.99 2.67 0.44
CA LEU A 66 1.15 3.74 0.97
C LEU A 66 1.40 3.96 2.46
N GLN A 67 1.51 2.90 3.25
CA GLN A 67 1.82 2.98 4.69
C GLN A 67 3.17 3.68 4.92
N ASP A 68 4.20 3.32 4.17
CA ASP A 68 5.52 3.93 4.26
C ASP A 68 5.50 5.40 3.84
N SER A 69 4.75 5.74 2.80
CA SER A 69 4.61 7.12 2.33
C SER A 69 3.85 8.02 3.33
N LEU A 70 2.88 7.47 4.05
CA LEU A 70 2.11 8.20 5.05
C LEU A 70 2.88 8.43 6.35
N LEU A 71 3.96 7.67 6.61
CA LEU A 71 4.76 7.82 7.82
C LEU A 71 3.89 7.82 9.11
N ILE A 72 2.90 6.93 9.18
CA ILE A 72 1.85 6.90 10.21
C ILE A 72 2.44 6.93 11.62
N LYS A 73 3.50 6.16 11.88
CA LYS A 73 4.19 6.13 13.17
C LYS A 73 4.73 7.48 13.62
N LYS A 74 5.20 8.30 12.67
CA LYS A 74 5.78 9.62 12.94
C LYS A 74 4.71 10.66 13.19
N TYR A 75 3.61 10.60 12.44
CA TYR A 75 2.54 11.61 12.46
C TYR A 75 1.25 11.12 13.11
N LYS A 76 1.31 10.06 13.94
CA LYS A 76 0.14 9.45 14.60
C LYS A 76 -0.76 10.49 15.24
N THR A 77 -0.19 11.27 16.15
CA THR A 77 -0.92 12.28 16.91
C THR A 77 -1.53 13.35 16.01
N ASP A 78 -0.84 13.75 14.96
CA ASP A 78 -1.39 14.71 13.99
C ASP A 78 -2.58 14.11 13.23
N TYR A 79 -2.50 12.85 12.82
CA TYR A 79 -3.60 12.14 12.16
C TYR A 79 -4.80 11.92 13.09
N GLU A 80 -4.58 11.51 14.32
CA GLU A 80 -5.63 11.39 15.35
C GLU A 80 -6.34 12.73 15.56
N ASN A 81 -5.58 13.80 15.73
CA ASN A 81 -6.14 15.15 15.91
C ASN A 81 -6.97 15.58 14.69
N VAL A 82 -6.50 15.30 13.47
CA VAL A 82 -7.26 15.60 12.25
C VAL A 82 -8.57 14.84 12.23
N ILE A 83 -8.57 13.55 12.56
CA ILE A 83 -9.79 12.71 12.58
C ILE A 83 -10.78 13.21 13.64
N ILE A 84 -10.31 13.50 14.86
CA ILE A 84 -11.14 14.03 15.96
C ILE A 84 -11.76 15.38 15.56
N ASN A 85 -10.95 16.31 15.01
CA ASN A 85 -11.45 17.61 14.59
C ASN A 85 -12.45 17.51 13.42
N MET A 86 -12.25 16.55 12.51
CA MET A 86 -13.24 16.28 11.45
C MET A 86 -14.54 15.70 12.02
N GLU A 87 -14.47 14.83 13.03
CA GLU A 87 -15.66 14.31 13.70
C GLU A 87 -16.44 15.43 14.40
N GLU A 88 -15.74 16.32 15.11
CA GLU A 88 -16.35 17.48 15.77
C GLU A 88 -17.01 18.41 14.76
N TYR A 89 -16.27 18.78 13.70
CA TYR A 89 -16.81 19.61 12.61
C TYR A 89 -18.06 18.96 11.98
N LEU A 90 -18.01 17.67 11.67
CA LEU A 90 -19.15 16.97 11.09
C LEU A 90 -20.35 16.96 12.05
N GLY A 91 -20.11 16.83 13.35
CA GLY A 91 -21.14 16.98 14.38
C GLY A 91 -21.81 18.35 14.38
N LEU A 92 -21.02 19.42 14.21
CA LEU A 92 -21.55 20.79 14.09
C LEU A 92 -22.37 20.99 12.80
N VAL A 93 -21.91 20.46 11.67
CA VAL A 93 -22.67 20.53 10.40
C VAL A 93 -23.95 19.70 10.48
N MET A 94 -23.94 18.56 11.20
CA MET A 94 -25.17 17.79 11.46
C MET A 94 -26.17 18.61 12.28
N LEU A 95 -25.70 19.32 13.30
CA LEU A 95 -26.55 20.22 14.08
C LEU A 95 -27.13 21.34 13.19
N GLU A 96 -26.30 22.01 12.38
CA GLU A 96 -26.75 23.03 11.44
C GLU A 96 -27.82 22.48 10.48
N THR A 97 -27.60 21.28 9.94
CA THR A 97 -28.53 20.61 9.04
C THR A 97 -29.84 20.26 9.75
N ALA A 98 -29.78 19.78 10.99
CA ALA A 98 -30.97 19.46 11.79
C ALA A 98 -31.82 20.71 12.09
N LEU A 99 -31.18 21.87 12.30
CA LEU A 99 -31.87 23.13 12.54
C LEU A 99 -32.61 23.68 11.32
N GLN A 100 -32.32 23.19 10.11
CA GLN A 100 -33.07 23.52 8.89
C GLN A 100 -34.43 22.79 8.83
N PHE A 101 -34.67 21.81 9.70
CA PHE A 101 -35.92 21.06 9.71
C PHE A 101 -37.11 21.94 10.11
N SER A 102 -38.14 21.98 9.27
CA SER A 102 -39.37 22.74 9.55
C SER A 102 -40.42 21.86 10.22
N PRO A 103 -40.70 22.00 11.53
CA PRO A 103 -41.66 21.15 12.23
C PRO A 103 -43.11 21.34 11.74
N THR A 104 -43.41 22.48 11.11
CA THR A 104 -44.75 22.80 10.59
C THR A 104 -45.03 22.20 9.22
N SER A 105 -43.98 21.79 8.48
CA SER A 105 -44.09 21.28 7.12
C SER A 105 -44.30 19.76 7.03
N GLY A 106 -44.31 19.05 8.16
CA GLY A 106 -44.44 17.59 8.19
C GLY A 106 -43.31 16.86 7.44
N LEU A 107 -43.58 15.71 6.85
CA LEU A 107 -42.62 14.99 5.99
C LEU A 107 -42.63 15.53 4.55
N SER A 108 -42.36 16.82 4.41
CA SER A 108 -42.14 17.44 3.09
C SER A 108 -40.90 16.84 2.41
N PRO A 109 -40.78 16.93 1.07
CA PRO A 109 -39.56 16.50 0.36
C PRO A 109 -38.28 17.16 0.91
N GLU A 110 -38.36 18.43 1.32
CA GLU A 110 -37.25 19.17 1.94
C GLU A 110 -36.85 18.57 3.29
N ASN A 111 -37.81 18.33 4.18
CA ASN A 111 -37.55 17.71 5.48
C ASN A 111 -37.03 16.27 5.33
N LEU A 112 -37.51 15.51 4.34
CA LEU A 112 -36.98 14.18 4.04
C LEU A 112 -35.54 14.23 3.54
N ALA A 113 -35.17 15.22 2.73
CA ALA A 113 -33.80 15.42 2.30
C ALA A 113 -32.87 15.72 3.48
N ILE A 114 -33.32 16.57 4.41
CA ILE A 114 -32.58 16.87 5.66
C ILE A 114 -32.33 15.58 6.45
N LEU A 115 -33.36 14.76 6.68
CA LEU A 115 -33.22 13.50 7.42
C LEU A 115 -32.29 12.49 6.69
N THR A 116 -32.35 12.45 5.36
CA THR A 116 -31.48 11.59 4.55
C THR A 116 -30.02 12.04 4.61
N ASN A 117 -29.78 13.35 4.58
CA ASN A 117 -28.45 13.92 4.75
C ASN A 117 -27.89 13.60 6.14
N LEU A 118 -28.68 13.76 7.20
CA LEU A 118 -28.27 13.41 8.57
C LEU A 118 -27.89 11.93 8.70
N ASN A 119 -28.63 11.01 8.06
CA ASN A 119 -28.29 9.59 8.06
C ASN A 119 -26.95 9.33 7.35
N THR A 120 -26.71 10.00 6.21
CA THR A 120 -25.45 9.91 5.46
C THR A 120 -24.28 10.43 6.28
N MET A 121 -24.46 11.56 6.97
CA MET A 121 -23.44 12.15 7.83
C MET A 121 -23.16 11.28 9.06
N ASN A 122 -24.18 10.64 9.65
CA ASN A 122 -23.98 9.69 10.74
C ASN A 122 -23.16 8.46 10.29
N ALA A 123 -23.40 7.94 9.08
CA ALA A 123 -22.56 6.90 8.51
C ALA A 123 -21.12 7.38 8.28
N ALA A 124 -20.93 8.61 7.82
CA ALA A 124 -19.60 9.21 7.67
C ALA A 124 -18.86 9.34 9.01
N LYS A 125 -19.54 9.68 10.12
CA LYS A 125 -18.94 9.65 11.47
C LYS A 125 -18.41 8.26 11.84
N GLN A 126 -19.18 7.20 11.55
CA GLN A 126 -18.74 5.82 11.80
C GLN A 126 -17.54 5.41 10.94
N SER A 127 -17.51 5.88 9.68
CA SER A 127 -16.35 5.70 8.81
C SER A 127 -15.10 6.38 9.36
N LEU A 128 -15.21 7.59 9.92
CA LEU A 128 -14.08 8.27 10.57
C LEU A 128 -13.52 7.47 11.75
N ASN A 129 -14.37 6.85 12.57
CA ASN A 129 -13.92 5.93 13.63
C ASN A 129 -13.18 4.71 13.08
N SER A 130 -13.61 4.19 11.93
CA SER A 130 -12.90 3.11 11.25
C SER A 130 -11.53 3.56 10.74
N VAL A 131 -11.42 4.80 10.25
CA VAL A 131 -10.13 5.42 9.86
C VAL A 131 -9.21 5.61 11.07
N MET A 132 -9.75 6.01 12.23
CA MET A 132 -8.98 6.09 13.50
C MET A 132 -8.35 4.73 13.85
N THR A 133 -9.11 3.66 13.69
CA THR A 133 -8.62 2.29 13.93
C THR A 133 -7.45 1.92 13.01
N VAL A 134 -7.44 2.40 11.76
CA VAL A 134 -6.32 2.19 10.84
C VAL A 134 -5.06 2.90 11.34
N VAL A 135 -5.19 4.14 11.83
CA VAL A 135 -4.07 4.88 12.43
C VAL A 135 -3.52 4.12 13.65
N ASP A 136 -4.39 3.62 14.52
CA ASP A 136 -3.99 2.87 15.71
C ASP A 136 -3.33 1.52 15.41
N GLN A 137 -3.78 0.81 14.37
CA GLN A 137 -3.22 -0.49 13.99
C GLN A 137 -1.80 -0.39 13.40
N HIS A 138 -1.44 0.75 12.80
CA HIS A 138 -0.18 0.93 12.06
C HIS A 138 0.82 1.87 12.75
N ALA A 139 0.44 2.45 13.89
CA ALA A 139 1.31 3.23 14.77
C ALA A 139 2.19 2.33 15.66
#